data_AF-A0A7R6WJU7-F1
#
_entry.id   AF-A0A7R6WJU7-F1
#
_cell.length_a   1.000
_cell.length_b   1.000
_cell.length_c   1.000
_cell.angle_alpha   90.00
_cell.angle_beta   90.00
_cell.angle_gamma   90.00
#
_symmetry.space_group_name_H-M   'P 1'
#
loop_
_entity.id
_entity.type
_entity.pdbx_description
1 polymer ?
#
loop_
_entity_poly.entity_id
_entity_poly.type
_entity_poly.pdbx_seq_one_letter_code
_entity_poly.pdbx_strand_id
1 'polypeptide(L)'
;MNIAARLEAMAEPGGVCISGTAFDHALHKVDVGFASLGEQRLKNIADPVRAYRLLLDPAASGKVTAAPHRPGSRVMILAGAAALAFAVLAGIFAWQKFSVSSRPSVAVLPFANLGGDPGQDYFADGITEDLITDLTKLSGLDVIARNSVFAYKNNPAALADVARDLGVRYVVEGSVRRTGEQIRLNAQLVDTATGENLWANRFDRGMAGVFAVQEEMSGEIAKALGIQASAAESERMARPPTENLEAYDYYLQAETASRSVLQAGLREALALYEKAEGLDSAFAEAFAADARTTVYIWREALNDIIQSAPAQKRAYEKASRALELEPDLSSPYAILGIMQVVNRRYEDAIASAKKAVSIGPGDAEAQAALGYVQLCAGNYTEAAAAVETALRLDPNLSPINREAAGLVFLLQGNVEKAIETLERARDDAPTVGNFRFTLAAAYVRGGRLPDAKAEIAAGLHLVAGSSYVDSLAGWQMTHAHFRNPQDLAILVNALRQAGLPQWRYGFTPDEHDQLKGAEIASLVIGHTLQGQIEPGLQPAFLQIGSDGKAAFRTTTRLVTETVYVDGELLCEQSENLFGRPDCGPVYRRNDTAGTGYSYANTSKVFHFMVVQ
;
A
#
# COMPACT_ATOMS: atom_id res chain seq x y z
N MET A 1 -44.37 21.94 71.21
CA MET A 1 -44.52 21.34 69.85
C MET A 1 -44.08 19.88 69.94
N ASN A 2 -44.86 18.93 69.42
CA ASN A 2 -44.59 17.51 69.63
C ASN A 2 -43.63 16.95 68.56
N ILE A 3 -42.40 16.64 68.93
CA ILE A 3 -41.36 16.06 68.05
C ILE A 3 -41.81 14.69 67.51
N ALA A 4 -42.47 13.87 68.33
CA ALA A 4 -42.90 12.53 67.94
C ALA A 4 -43.86 12.55 66.74
N ALA A 5 -44.86 13.45 66.74
CA ALA A 5 -45.81 13.60 65.64
C ALA A 5 -45.15 14.10 64.33
N ARG A 6 -43.96 14.70 64.40
CA ARG A 6 -43.20 15.13 63.21
C ARG A 6 -42.28 14.04 62.70
N LEU A 7 -41.70 13.25 63.60
CA LEU A 7 -40.93 12.06 63.22
C LEU A 7 -41.83 10.96 62.65
N GLU A 8 -43.08 10.84 63.11
CA GLU A 8 -44.07 9.92 62.52
C GLU A 8 -44.28 10.19 61.03
N ALA A 9 -44.41 11.46 60.63
CA ALA A 9 -44.58 11.83 59.23
C ALA A 9 -43.34 11.52 58.35
N MET A 10 -42.18 11.24 58.95
CA MET A 10 -40.95 10.85 58.26
C MET A 10 -40.72 9.34 58.27
N ALA A 11 -41.45 8.60 59.11
CA ALA A 11 -41.36 7.16 59.13
C ALA A 11 -41.99 6.60 57.84
N GLU A 12 -41.36 5.57 57.27
CA GLU A 12 -42.01 4.80 56.20
C GLU A 12 -43.25 4.08 56.78
N PRO A 13 -44.29 3.81 55.98
CA PRO A 13 -45.49 3.12 56.44
C PRO A 13 -45.14 1.81 57.17
N GLY A 14 -45.60 1.67 58.42
CA GLY A 14 -45.29 0.52 59.28
C GLY A 14 -43.92 0.55 59.99
N GLY A 15 -43.11 1.58 59.76
CA GLY A 15 -41.84 1.81 60.43
C GLY A 15 -41.95 2.70 61.67
N VAL A 16 -40.91 2.67 62.53
CA VAL A 16 -40.82 3.52 63.72
C VAL A 16 -39.57 4.41 63.62
N CYS A 17 -39.76 5.73 63.77
CA CYS A 17 -38.67 6.69 63.88
C CYS A 17 -38.66 7.32 65.27
N ILE A 18 -37.47 7.45 65.84
CA ILE A 18 -37.24 8.04 67.16
C ILE A 18 -36.24 9.18 67.09
N SER A 19 -36.35 10.12 68.04
CA SER A 19 -35.39 11.21 68.17
C SER A 19 -34.07 10.71 68.75
N GLY A 20 -33.01 11.49 68.58
CA GLY A 20 -31.69 11.20 69.12
C GLY A 20 -31.73 10.97 70.64
N THR A 21 -32.49 11.77 71.38
CA THR A 21 -32.62 11.62 72.83
C THR A 21 -33.31 10.31 73.22
N ALA A 22 -34.33 9.89 72.49
CA ALA A 22 -34.99 8.61 72.71
C ALA A 22 -34.08 7.43 72.34
N PHE A 23 -33.28 7.57 71.28
CA PHE A 23 -32.25 6.62 70.89
C PHE A 23 -31.19 6.47 71.97
N ASP A 24 -30.66 7.57 72.52
CA ASP A 24 -29.63 7.55 73.57
C ASP A 24 -30.11 6.80 74.83
N HIS A 25 -31.39 6.89 75.16
CA HIS A 25 -31.98 6.16 76.29
C HIS A 25 -32.26 4.67 75.98
N ALA A 26 -32.44 4.31 74.72
CA ALA A 26 -32.85 2.98 74.26
C ALA A 26 -31.69 2.08 73.84
N LEU A 27 -30.55 2.64 73.40
CA LEU A 27 -29.43 1.96 72.74
C LEU A 27 -28.87 0.72 73.45
N HIS A 28 -29.11 0.54 74.75
CA HIS A 28 -28.66 -0.61 75.54
C HIS A 28 -29.77 -1.29 76.37
N LYS A 29 -31.03 -0.92 76.15
CA LYS A 29 -32.18 -1.41 76.94
C LYS A 29 -33.19 -2.21 76.14
N VAL A 30 -33.07 -2.22 74.82
CA VAL A 30 -33.96 -2.93 73.89
C VAL A 30 -33.16 -3.66 72.84
N ASP A 31 -33.60 -4.86 72.50
CA ASP A 31 -32.97 -5.77 71.54
C ASP A 31 -33.50 -5.48 70.12
N VAL A 32 -33.15 -4.29 69.60
CA VAL A 32 -33.48 -3.84 68.23
C VAL A 32 -32.28 -3.15 67.57
N GLY A 33 -32.25 -3.09 66.24
CA GLY A 33 -31.24 -2.32 65.49
C GLY A 33 -31.67 -0.89 65.23
N PHE A 34 -30.73 -0.01 64.90
CA PHE A 34 -31.01 1.38 64.55
C PHE A 34 -30.30 1.82 63.25
N ALA A 35 -30.98 2.58 62.40
CA ALA A 35 -30.37 3.24 61.25
C ALA A 35 -30.40 4.76 61.44
N SER A 36 -29.23 5.40 61.42
CA SER A 36 -29.10 6.85 61.51
C SER A 36 -29.60 7.51 60.23
N LEU A 37 -30.57 8.41 60.40
CA LEU A 37 -31.05 9.29 59.34
C LEU A 37 -30.32 10.64 59.36
N GLY A 38 -29.36 10.84 60.27
CA GLY A 38 -28.66 12.11 60.45
C GLY A 38 -29.52 13.19 61.09
N GLU A 39 -29.11 14.45 60.94
CA GLU A 39 -29.85 15.61 61.42
C GLU A 39 -31.00 15.96 60.48
N GLN A 40 -32.22 16.00 61.03
CA GLN A 40 -33.43 16.30 60.28
C GLN A 40 -33.99 17.66 60.69
N ARG A 41 -34.20 18.55 59.72
CA ARG A 41 -34.88 19.83 59.96
C ARG A 41 -36.38 19.61 59.97
N LEU A 42 -36.97 19.68 61.16
CA LEU A 42 -38.40 19.51 61.35
C LEU A 42 -39.12 20.87 61.27
N LYS A 43 -40.28 20.90 60.60
CA LYS A 43 -41.06 22.14 60.43
C LYS A 43 -41.40 22.75 61.80
N ASN A 44 -41.06 24.03 61.97
CA ASN A 44 -41.27 24.83 63.18
C ASN A 44 -40.45 24.41 64.41
N ILE A 45 -39.35 23.67 64.22
CA ILE A 45 -38.30 23.48 65.23
C ILE A 45 -37.04 24.18 64.70
N ALA A 46 -36.50 25.11 65.48
CA ALA A 46 -35.39 25.96 65.05
C ALA A 46 -34.10 25.14 64.80
N ASP A 47 -33.81 24.22 65.70
CA ASP A 47 -32.61 23.38 65.63
C ASP A 47 -32.90 22.02 64.95
N PRO A 48 -31.97 21.50 64.13
CA PRO A 48 -32.10 20.17 63.56
C PRO A 48 -32.18 19.10 64.66
N VAL A 49 -33.07 18.13 64.47
CA VAL A 49 -33.24 17.01 65.40
C VAL A 49 -32.59 15.76 64.79
N ARG A 50 -31.62 15.19 65.49
CA ARG A 50 -31.04 13.88 65.12
C ARG A 50 -32.13 12.82 65.17
N ALA A 51 -32.28 12.02 64.12
CA ALA A 51 -33.32 11.00 64.03
C ALA A 51 -32.76 9.63 63.66
N TYR A 52 -33.37 8.59 64.22
CA TYR A 52 -33.03 7.19 63.98
C TYR A 52 -34.27 6.39 63.63
N ARG A 53 -34.12 5.45 62.70
CA ARG A 53 -35.13 4.46 62.36
C ARG A 53 -34.86 3.16 63.11
N LEU A 54 -35.89 2.55 63.69
CA LEU A 54 -35.75 1.21 64.26
C LEU A 54 -35.71 0.17 63.14
N LEU A 55 -34.80 -0.78 63.27
CA LEU A 55 -34.70 -1.97 62.45
C LEU A 55 -35.27 -3.13 63.28
N LEU A 56 -36.46 -3.60 62.90
CA LEU A 56 -37.17 -4.68 63.58
C LEU A 56 -36.72 -6.09 63.14
N ASP A 57 -35.72 -6.16 62.25
CA ASP A 57 -35.09 -7.42 61.84
C ASP A 57 -34.16 -7.95 62.95
N PRO A 58 -34.38 -9.18 63.46
CA PRO A 58 -33.53 -9.79 64.49
C PRO A 58 -32.04 -9.81 64.13
N ALA A 59 -31.69 -9.90 62.84
CA ALA A 59 -30.30 -9.93 62.38
C ALA A 59 -29.56 -8.59 62.51
N ALA A 60 -30.32 -7.49 62.67
CA ALA A 60 -29.80 -6.14 62.86
C ALA A 60 -29.76 -5.71 64.33
N SER A 61 -30.19 -6.57 65.26
CA SER A 61 -30.24 -6.21 66.68
C SER A 61 -28.87 -5.79 67.23
N GLY A 62 -28.86 -4.70 68.00
CA GLY A 62 -27.65 -4.13 68.62
C GLY A 62 -26.71 -3.39 67.67
N LYS A 63 -27.05 -3.21 66.38
CA LYS A 63 -26.23 -2.50 65.39
C LYS A 63 -26.79 -1.10 65.07
N VAL A 64 -25.89 -0.13 64.86
CA VAL A 64 -26.22 1.22 64.37
C VAL A 64 -25.59 1.42 62.98
N THR A 65 -26.40 1.61 61.93
CA THR A 65 -25.94 1.76 60.53
C THR A 65 -26.29 3.14 59.96
N ALA A 66 -25.54 3.64 58.98
CA ALA A 66 -25.84 4.91 58.29
C ALA A 66 -26.68 4.65 57.02
N ALA A 67 -27.71 5.48 56.76
CA ALA A 67 -28.57 5.31 55.57
C ALA A 67 -27.86 5.71 54.25
N PRO A 68 -27.99 4.95 53.15
CA PRO A 68 -27.34 5.25 51.87
C PRO A 68 -27.99 6.44 51.12
N HIS A 69 -27.17 7.37 50.62
CA HIS A 69 -27.58 8.54 49.81
C HIS A 69 -27.82 8.16 48.33
N ARG A 70 -28.94 8.60 47.73
CA ARG A 70 -29.20 8.51 46.27
C ARG A 70 -29.02 9.90 45.61
N PRO A 71 -28.25 10.05 44.51
CA PRO A 71 -28.05 11.35 43.85
C PRO A 71 -29.23 11.77 42.95
N GLY A 72 -29.43 13.08 42.77
CA GLY A 72 -30.62 13.70 42.17
C GLY A 72 -30.71 13.65 40.63
N SER A 73 -31.95 13.73 40.14
CA SER A 73 -32.40 13.48 38.75
C SER A 73 -31.73 14.30 37.63
N ARG A 74 -31.11 15.45 37.94
CA ARG A 74 -30.46 16.32 36.94
C ARG A 74 -29.16 15.74 36.36
N VAL A 75 -28.45 14.91 37.12
CA VAL A 75 -27.22 14.26 36.63
C VAL A 75 -27.53 13.14 35.63
N MET A 76 -28.67 12.45 35.79
CA MET A 76 -29.10 11.41 34.83
C MET A 76 -29.53 11.98 33.48
N ILE A 77 -30.13 13.16 33.45
CA ILE A 77 -30.56 13.81 32.19
C ILE A 77 -29.35 14.27 31.36
N LEU A 78 -28.32 14.83 32.00
CA LEU A 78 -27.08 15.23 31.33
C LEU A 78 -26.28 14.03 30.80
N ALA A 79 -26.23 12.93 31.56
CA ALA A 79 -25.60 11.69 31.11
C ALA A 79 -26.33 11.06 29.92
N GLY A 80 -27.67 11.08 29.92
CA GLY A 80 -28.49 10.60 28.81
C GLY A 80 -28.32 11.43 27.54
N ALA A 81 -28.28 12.76 27.66
CA ALA A 81 -28.05 13.64 26.51
C ALA A 81 -26.65 13.48 25.91
N ALA A 82 -25.62 13.29 26.75
CA ALA A 82 -24.26 13.03 26.29
C ALA A 82 -24.15 11.66 25.57
N ALA A 83 -24.79 10.62 26.10
CA ALA A 83 -24.82 9.29 25.46
C ALA A 83 -25.56 9.32 24.12
N LEU A 84 -26.66 10.08 24.03
CA LEU A 84 -27.41 10.23 22.77
C LEU A 84 -26.62 11.03 21.74
N ALA A 85 -25.96 12.12 22.15
CA ALA A 85 -25.06 12.88 21.26
C ALA A 85 -23.88 12.02 20.79
N PHE A 86 -23.33 11.18 21.66
CA PHE A 86 -22.25 10.24 21.30
C PHE A 86 -22.74 9.15 20.34
N ALA A 87 -23.96 8.62 20.54
CA ALA A 87 -24.55 7.64 19.63
C ALA A 87 -24.91 8.25 18.26
N VAL A 88 -25.37 9.51 18.23
CA VAL A 88 -25.64 10.23 16.98
C VAL A 88 -24.33 10.56 16.26
N LEU A 89 -23.30 11.03 16.97
CA LEU A 89 -21.98 11.27 16.39
C LEU A 89 -21.32 9.98 15.91
N ALA A 90 -21.40 8.89 16.69
CA ALA A 90 -20.92 7.57 16.27
C ALA A 90 -21.73 7.02 15.08
N GLY A 91 -23.03 7.28 15.02
CA GLY A 91 -23.89 6.96 13.88
C GLY A 91 -23.52 7.74 12.63
N ILE A 92 -23.28 9.05 12.74
CA ILE A 92 -22.80 9.91 11.64
C ILE A 92 -21.41 9.47 11.17
N PHE A 93 -20.49 9.15 12.09
CA PHE A 93 -19.14 8.68 11.78
C PHE A 93 -19.16 7.27 11.15
N ALA A 94 -20.03 6.38 11.61
CA ALA A 94 -20.25 5.07 11.01
C ALA A 94 -20.90 5.20 9.62
N TRP A 95 -21.79 6.16 9.40
CA TRP A 95 -22.41 6.42 8.11
C TRP A 95 -21.43 7.06 7.10
N GLN A 96 -20.51 7.90 7.57
CA GLN A 96 -19.38 8.39 6.76
C GLN A 96 -18.39 7.28 6.39
N LYS A 97 -18.19 6.26 7.25
CA LYS A 97 -17.37 5.08 6.93
C LYS A 97 -18.03 4.08 5.98
N PHE A 98 -19.35 4.12 5.83
CA PHE A 98 -20.14 3.22 4.98
C PHE A 98 -20.91 3.96 3.87
N SER A 99 -20.28 4.97 3.26
CA SER A 99 -20.70 5.45 1.96
C SER A 99 -20.43 4.35 0.93
N VAL A 100 -21.36 3.40 0.79
CA VAL A 100 -21.47 2.54 -0.40
C VAL A 100 -21.50 3.48 -1.60
N SER A 101 -20.59 3.28 -2.54
CA SER A 101 -20.59 4.02 -3.81
C SER A 101 -22.01 4.05 -4.36
N SER A 102 -22.53 5.23 -4.66
CA SER A 102 -23.84 5.38 -5.29
C SER A 102 -23.83 4.91 -6.75
N ARG A 103 -22.67 4.51 -7.28
CA ARG A 103 -22.48 4.01 -8.64
C ARG A 103 -22.67 2.49 -8.68
N PRO A 104 -23.27 1.95 -9.75
CA PRO A 104 -23.24 0.52 -10.02
C PRO A 104 -21.81 -0.04 -9.95
N SER A 105 -21.64 -1.22 -9.37
CA SER A 105 -20.36 -1.94 -9.34
C SER A 105 -20.46 -3.26 -10.09
N VAL A 106 -19.47 -3.55 -10.94
CA VAL A 106 -19.43 -4.74 -11.79
C VAL A 106 -18.10 -5.48 -11.68
N ALA A 107 -18.14 -6.80 -11.63
CA ALA A 107 -16.98 -7.67 -11.82
C ALA A 107 -17.12 -8.46 -13.12
N VAL A 108 -16.10 -8.46 -13.96
CA VAL A 108 -16.05 -9.32 -15.15
C VAL A 108 -15.21 -10.54 -14.82
N LEU A 109 -15.85 -11.70 -14.65
CA LEU A 109 -15.13 -12.93 -14.33
C LEU A 109 -14.37 -13.47 -15.55
N PRO A 110 -13.23 -14.16 -15.35
CA PRO A 110 -12.46 -14.77 -16.43
C PRO A 110 -13.33 -15.64 -17.34
N PHE A 111 -13.36 -15.31 -18.63
CA PHE A 111 -14.14 -16.08 -19.59
C PHE A 111 -13.55 -17.47 -19.77
N ALA A 112 -14.42 -18.48 -19.75
CA ALA A 112 -14.00 -19.86 -19.92
C ALA A 112 -13.52 -20.12 -21.37
N ASN A 113 -12.34 -20.71 -21.53
CA ASN A 113 -11.88 -21.23 -22.82
C ASN A 113 -12.60 -22.54 -23.14
N LEU A 114 -13.51 -22.51 -24.11
CA LEU A 114 -14.26 -23.68 -24.59
C LEU A 114 -13.72 -24.22 -25.93
N GLY A 115 -12.54 -23.76 -26.36
CA GLY A 115 -11.83 -24.24 -27.55
C GLY A 115 -11.08 -25.57 -27.33
N GLY A 116 -10.79 -25.93 -26.08
CA GLY A 116 -10.16 -27.20 -25.72
C GLY A 116 -8.64 -27.25 -25.84
N ASP A 117 -8.00 -26.21 -26.38
CA ASP A 117 -6.55 -26.01 -26.38
C ASP A 117 -6.16 -25.03 -25.25
N PRO A 118 -5.47 -25.49 -24.19
CA PRO A 118 -4.97 -24.62 -23.13
C PRO A 118 -3.99 -23.55 -23.62
N GLY A 119 -3.33 -23.76 -24.77
CA GLY A 119 -2.47 -22.77 -25.40
C GLY A 119 -3.21 -21.51 -25.87
N GLN A 120 -4.54 -21.51 -25.84
CA GLN A 120 -5.40 -20.37 -26.20
C GLN A 120 -6.02 -19.68 -24.97
N ASP A 121 -5.65 -20.06 -23.75
CA ASP A 121 -6.17 -19.42 -22.54
C ASP A 121 -5.85 -17.92 -22.49
N TYR A 122 -4.68 -17.52 -23.00
CA TYR A 122 -4.27 -16.11 -23.07
C TYR A 122 -5.27 -15.28 -23.90
N PHE A 123 -5.92 -15.88 -24.90
CA PHE A 123 -6.89 -15.19 -25.75
C PHE A 123 -8.19 -14.92 -24.98
N ALA A 124 -8.72 -15.93 -24.28
CA ALA A 124 -9.91 -15.75 -23.45
C ALA A 124 -9.67 -14.75 -22.30
N ASP A 125 -8.48 -14.83 -21.69
CA ASP A 125 -8.04 -13.91 -20.65
C ASP A 125 -7.92 -12.47 -21.19
N GLY A 126 -7.35 -12.31 -22.39
CA GLY A 126 -7.22 -11.04 -23.09
C GLY A 126 -8.56 -10.38 -23.38
N ILE A 127 -9.52 -11.12 -23.93
CA ILE A 127 -10.88 -10.62 -24.16
C ILE A 127 -11.55 -10.18 -22.86
N THR A 128 -11.37 -10.94 -21.77
CA THR A 128 -11.91 -10.57 -20.45
C THR A 128 -11.31 -9.25 -19.97
N GLU A 129 -10.00 -9.10 -20.11
CA GLU A 129 -9.26 -7.92 -19.69
C GLU A 129 -9.60 -6.67 -20.53
N ASP A 130 -9.76 -6.82 -21.84
CA ASP A 130 -10.18 -5.71 -22.70
C ASP A 130 -11.58 -5.24 -22.31
N LEU A 131 -12.50 -6.16 -21.99
CA LEU A 131 -13.84 -5.80 -21.51
C LEU A 131 -13.78 -5.05 -20.16
N ILE A 132 -12.92 -5.48 -19.24
CA ILE A 132 -12.66 -4.73 -17.99
C ILE A 132 -12.17 -3.32 -18.33
N THR A 133 -11.18 -3.22 -19.22
CA THR A 133 -10.57 -1.95 -19.63
C THR A 133 -11.58 -1.01 -20.25
N ASP A 134 -12.41 -1.49 -21.18
CA ASP A 134 -13.45 -0.68 -21.81
C ASP A 134 -14.51 -0.20 -20.83
N LEU A 135 -14.95 -1.07 -19.92
CA LEU A 135 -15.93 -0.68 -18.91
C LEU A 135 -15.35 0.34 -17.90
N THR A 136 -14.04 0.32 -17.62
CA THR A 136 -13.41 1.32 -16.72
C THR A 136 -13.39 2.74 -17.31
N LYS A 137 -13.55 2.87 -18.64
CA LYS A 137 -13.67 4.18 -19.31
C LYS A 137 -14.98 4.90 -18.95
N LEU A 138 -15.97 4.20 -18.39
CA LEU A 138 -17.26 4.74 -17.98
C LEU A 138 -17.20 5.35 -16.58
N SER A 139 -17.27 6.68 -16.47
CA SER A 139 -17.21 7.39 -15.19
C SER A 139 -18.35 7.07 -14.21
N GLY A 140 -19.47 6.56 -14.73
CA GLY A 140 -20.65 6.17 -13.95
C GLY A 140 -20.61 4.76 -13.37
N LEU A 141 -19.54 3.99 -13.59
CA LEU A 141 -19.45 2.57 -13.26
C LEU A 141 -18.17 2.28 -12.46
N ASP A 142 -18.30 1.57 -11.33
CA ASP A 142 -17.14 1.02 -10.62
C ASP A 142 -16.88 -0.40 -11.15
N VAL A 143 -15.72 -0.62 -11.77
CA VAL A 143 -15.34 -1.93 -12.33
C VAL A 143 -14.26 -2.54 -11.44
N ILE A 144 -14.46 -3.79 -11.02
CA ILE A 144 -13.42 -4.52 -10.29
C ILE A 144 -12.29 -4.91 -11.24
N ALA A 145 -11.08 -4.56 -10.86
CA ALA A 145 -9.91 -4.77 -11.68
C ALA A 145 -9.57 -6.26 -11.84
N ARG A 146 -8.78 -6.51 -12.88
CA ARG A 146 -8.34 -7.83 -13.31
C ARG A 146 -7.75 -8.69 -12.19
N ASN A 147 -6.83 -8.17 -11.39
CA ASN A 147 -6.12 -8.99 -10.39
C ASN A 147 -7.05 -9.64 -9.38
N SER A 148 -8.17 -8.97 -9.07
CA SER A 148 -9.19 -9.46 -8.15
C SER A 148 -10.10 -10.51 -8.76
N VAL A 149 -10.62 -10.27 -9.97
CA VAL A 149 -11.53 -11.22 -10.63
C VAL A 149 -10.81 -12.49 -11.12
N PHE A 150 -9.52 -12.39 -11.47
CA PHE A 150 -8.74 -13.54 -11.91
C PHE A 150 -8.38 -14.53 -10.79
N ALA A 151 -8.54 -14.15 -9.52
CA ALA A 151 -8.45 -15.09 -8.40
C ALA A 151 -9.55 -16.17 -8.44
N TYR A 152 -10.63 -15.93 -9.20
CA TYR A 152 -11.72 -16.89 -9.42
C TYR A 152 -11.51 -17.76 -10.67
N LYS A 153 -10.41 -17.56 -11.43
CA LYS A 153 -10.11 -18.41 -12.59
C LYS A 153 -9.92 -19.86 -12.12
N ASN A 154 -10.61 -20.79 -12.78
CA ASN A 154 -10.62 -22.22 -12.44
C ASN A 154 -11.16 -22.56 -11.03
N ASN A 155 -11.73 -21.59 -10.33
CA ASN A 155 -12.35 -21.77 -9.02
C ASN A 155 -13.80 -21.31 -9.07
N PRO A 156 -14.75 -22.22 -9.38
CA PRO A 156 -16.16 -21.86 -9.43
C PRO A 156 -16.65 -21.52 -8.02
N ALA A 157 -16.60 -20.22 -7.67
CA ALA A 157 -17.24 -19.69 -6.50
C ALA A 157 -18.74 -19.51 -6.76
N ALA A 158 -19.57 -19.61 -5.73
CA ALA A 158 -20.96 -19.22 -5.86
C ALA A 158 -21.02 -17.70 -6.13
N LEU A 159 -21.96 -17.26 -6.96
CA LEU A 159 -22.16 -15.82 -7.24
C LEU A 159 -22.30 -14.97 -5.96
N ALA A 160 -22.90 -15.54 -4.91
CA ALA A 160 -23.01 -14.90 -3.60
C ALA A 160 -21.65 -14.68 -2.91
N ASP A 161 -20.69 -15.60 -3.11
CA ASP A 161 -19.32 -15.44 -2.59
C ASP A 161 -18.58 -14.36 -3.37
N VAL A 162 -18.66 -14.36 -4.71
CA VAL A 162 -18.07 -13.30 -5.55
C VAL A 162 -18.61 -11.92 -5.17
N ALA A 163 -19.93 -11.79 -5.02
CA ALA A 163 -20.58 -10.54 -4.64
C ALA A 163 -20.12 -10.03 -3.27
N ARG A 164 -20.00 -10.93 -2.28
CA ARG A 164 -19.55 -10.60 -0.92
C ARG A 164 -18.07 -10.22 -0.90
N ASP A 165 -17.23 -11.03 -1.52
CA ASP A 165 -15.78 -10.93 -1.44
C ASP A 165 -15.25 -9.73 -2.24
N LEU A 166 -15.87 -9.42 -3.40
CA LEU A 166 -15.51 -8.28 -4.24
C LEU A 166 -16.36 -7.03 -3.99
N GLY A 167 -17.44 -7.14 -3.22
CA GLY A 167 -18.35 -6.01 -2.93
C GLY A 167 -19.11 -5.51 -4.16
N VAL A 168 -19.50 -6.41 -5.08
CA VAL A 168 -20.14 -6.06 -6.35
C VAL A 168 -21.62 -6.38 -6.43
N ARG A 169 -22.36 -5.51 -7.12
CA ARG A 169 -23.78 -5.73 -7.43
C ARG A 169 -24.00 -6.54 -8.69
N TYR A 170 -23.12 -6.37 -9.67
CA TYR A 170 -23.27 -7.00 -10.97
C TYR A 170 -22.06 -7.89 -11.29
N VAL A 171 -22.30 -9.00 -11.97
CA VAL A 171 -21.25 -9.88 -12.46
C VAL A 171 -21.46 -10.16 -13.93
N VAL A 172 -20.40 -10.05 -14.72
CA VAL A 172 -20.34 -10.50 -16.11
C VAL A 172 -19.61 -11.83 -16.14
N GLU A 173 -20.24 -12.85 -16.72
CA GLU A 173 -19.64 -14.16 -16.95
C GLU A 173 -19.68 -14.50 -18.44
N GLY A 174 -18.75 -15.31 -18.90
CA GLY A 174 -18.69 -15.62 -20.32
C GLY A 174 -17.79 -16.79 -20.69
N SER A 175 -17.75 -17.05 -21.98
CA SER A 175 -16.87 -18.05 -22.58
C SER A 175 -16.42 -17.64 -23.97
N VAL A 176 -15.21 -18.03 -24.31
CA VAL A 176 -14.61 -17.82 -25.63
C VAL A 176 -14.27 -19.18 -26.24
N ARG A 177 -14.57 -19.34 -27.53
CA ARG A 177 -14.10 -20.47 -28.34
C ARG A 177 -13.50 -19.90 -29.62
N ARG A 178 -12.19 -20.06 -29.77
CA ARG A 178 -11.46 -19.77 -31.01
C ARG A 178 -11.23 -21.08 -31.78
N THR A 179 -11.57 -21.11 -33.06
CA THR A 179 -11.32 -22.28 -33.93
C THR A 179 -10.90 -21.78 -35.31
N GLY A 180 -9.59 -21.82 -35.58
CA GLY A 180 -9.01 -21.17 -36.74
C GLY A 180 -9.34 -19.68 -36.75
N GLU A 181 -9.93 -19.20 -37.84
CA GLU A 181 -10.34 -17.81 -38.05
C GLU A 181 -11.73 -17.47 -37.50
N GLN A 182 -12.37 -18.35 -36.73
CA GLN A 182 -13.71 -18.11 -36.16
C GLN A 182 -13.63 -17.98 -34.64
N ILE A 183 -14.37 -17.01 -34.10
CA ILE A 183 -14.54 -16.79 -32.67
C ILE A 183 -16.02 -16.89 -32.33
N ARG A 184 -16.32 -17.66 -31.28
CA ARG A 184 -17.61 -17.65 -30.59
C ARG A 184 -17.42 -17.11 -29.19
N LEU A 185 -18.20 -16.09 -28.86
CA LEU A 185 -18.21 -15.43 -27.57
C LEU A 185 -19.61 -15.52 -26.98
N ASN A 186 -19.72 -15.96 -25.74
CA ASN A 186 -20.95 -15.86 -24.96
C ASN A 186 -20.67 -14.99 -23.74
N ALA A 187 -21.56 -14.05 -23.44
CA ALA A 187 -21.48 -13.23 -22.25
C ALA A 187 -22.86 -13.02 -21.65
N GLN A 188 -22.92 -12.91 -20.33
CA GLN A 188 -24.14 -12.61 -19.58
C GLN A 188 -23.84 -11.68 -18.42
N LEU A 189 -24.79 -10.80 -18.11
CA LEU A 189 -24.78 -9.86 -16.99
C LEU A 189 -25.83 -10.28 -15.97
N VAL A 190 -25.40 -10.50 -14.73
CA VAL A 190 -26.24 -11.00 -13.64
C VAL A 190 -26.29 -9.99 -12.50
N ASP A 191 -27.48 -9.70 -11.95
CA ASP A 191 -27.63 -8.97 -10.67
C ASP A 191 -27.44 -9.97 -9.52
N THR A 192 -26.41 -9.78 -8.70
CA THR A 192 -26.04 -10.71 -7.63
C THR A 192 -27.02 -10.68 -6.46
N ALA A 193 -27.83 -9.62 -6.32
CA ALA A 193 -28.81 -9.50 -5.25
C ALA A 193 -30.08 -10.30 -5.54
N THR A 194 -30.52 -10.35 -6.80
CA THR A 194 -31.73 -11.06 -7.23
C THR A 194 -31.45 -12.41 -7.87
N GLY A 195 -30.23 -12.62 -8.39
CA GLY A 195 -29.87 -13.76 -9.23
C GLY A 195 -30.45 -13.67 -10.65
N GLU A 196 -31.03 -12.53 -11.03
CA GLU A 196 -31.63 -12.33 -12.35
C GLU A 196 -30.56 -12.05 -13.40
N ASN A 197 -30.72 -12.67 -14.58
CA ASN A 197 -29.94 -12.36 -15.76
C ASN A 197 -30.54 -11.13 -16.45
N LEU A 198 -29.83 -10.01 -16.42
CA LEU A 198 -30.28 -8.73 -16.97
C LEU A 198 -30.04 -8.63 -18.48
N TRP A 199 -29.03 -9.33 -18.97
CA TRP A 199 -28.65 -9.37 -20.38
C TRP A 199 -27.80 -10.60 -20.66
N ALA A 200 -28.04 -11.26 -21.79
CA ALA A 200 -27.17 -12.32 -22.29
C ALA A 200 -27.16 -12.29 -23.81
N ASN A 201 -25.98 -12.45 -24.41
CA ASN A 201 -25.83 -12.47 -25.86
C ASN A 201 -24.75 -13.46 -26.30
N ARG A 202 -24.82 -13.83 -27.58
CA ARG A 202 -23.87 -14.71 -28.25
C ARG A 202 -23.41 -14.06 -29.55
N PHE A 203 -22.10 -13.99 -29.70
CA PHE A 203 -21.43 -13.43 -30.86
C PHE A 203 -20.72 -14.54 -31.62
N ASP A 204 -21.04 -14.68 -32.91
CA ASP A 204 -20.35 -15.56 -33.85
C ASP A 204 -19.76 -14.68 -34.96
N ARG A 205 -18.43 -14.54 -35.00
CA ARG A 205 -17.72 -13.69 -35.96
C ARG A 205 -16.39 -14.33 -36.39
N GLY A 206 -15.85 -13.84 -37.50
CA GLY A 206 -14.46 -14.11 -37.85
C GLY A 206 -13.48 -13.34 -36.96
N MET A 207 -12.22 -13.75 -36.91
CA MET A 207 -11.16 -13.11 -36.11
C MET A 207 -11.02 -11.62 -36.42
N ALA A 208 -11.18 -11.23 -37.68
CA ALA A 208 -11.19 -9.83 -38.12
C ALA A 208 -12.33 -8.97 -37.55
N GLY A 209 -13.37 -9.59 -36.98
CA GLY A 209 -14.47 -8.90 -36.31
C GLY A 209 -14.34 -8.83 -34.79
N VAL A 210 -13.20 -9.25 -34.21
CA VAL A 210 -13.02 -9.32 -32.74
C VAL A 210 -13.28 -7.98 -32.05
N PHE A 211 -12.74 -6.89 -32.59
CA PHE A 211 -12.91 -5.55 -32.00
C PHE A 211 -14.35 -5.05 -32.06
N ALA A 212 -15.07 -5.35 -33.16
CA ALA A 212 -16.49 -5.01 -33.27
C ALA A 212 -17.35 -5.77 -32.25
N VAL A 213 -16.98 -7.02 -31.92
CA VAL A 213 -17.66 -7.78 -30.86
C VAL A 213 -17.39 -7.19 -29.49
N GLN A 214 -16.16 -6.73 -29.22
CA GLN A 214 -15.81 -6.07 -27.95
C GLN A 214 -16.58 -4.76 -27.78
N GLU A 215 -16.62 -3.91 -28.81
CA GLU A 215 -17.40 -2.68 -28.81
C GLU A 215 -18.89 -2.94 -28.57
N GLU A 216 -19.49 -3.86 -29.34
CA GLU A 216 -20.91 -4.23 -29.23
C GLU A 216 -21.23 -4.73 -27.81
N MET A 217 -20.38 -5.59 -27.25
CA MET A 217 -20.55 -6.15 -25.90
C MET A 217 -20.47 -5.09 -24.81
N SER A 218 -19.42 -4.24 -24.84
CA SER A 218 -19.23 -3.17 -23.86
C SER A 218 -20.41 -2.19 -23.88
N GLY A 219 -20.90 -1.84 -25.08
CA GLY A 219 -22.07 -0.97 -25.25
C GLY A 219 -23.38 -1.59 -24.76
N GLU A 220 -23.62 -2.87 -25.05
CA GLU A 220 -24.82 -3.58 -24.58
C GLU A 220 -24.85 -3.74 -23.05
N ILE A 221 -23.71 -4.06 -22.43
CA ILE A 221 -23.57 -4.16 -20.97
C ILE A 221 -23.82 -2.79 -20.32
N ALA A 222 -23.22 -1.72 -20.83
CA ALA A 222 -23.43 -0.37 -20.31
C ALA A 222 -24.91 0.03 -20.37
N LYS A 223 -25.59 -0.28 -21.48
CA LYS A 223 -27.02 -0.03 -21.66
C LYS A 223 -27.88 -0.85 -20.70
N ALA A 224 -27.56 -2.12 -20.50
CA ALA A 224 -28.27 -3.01 -19.58
C ALA A 224 -28.15 -2.53 -18.12
N LEU A 225 -27.00 -1.94 -17.76
CA LEU A 225 -26.76 -1.30 -16.45
C LEU A 225 -27.41 0.09 -16.31
N GLY A 226 -28.03 0.62 -17.37
CA GLY A 226 -28.61 1.96 -17.37
C GLY A 226 -27.58 3.09 -17.33
N ILE A 227 -26.32 2.82 -17.69
CA ILE A 227 -25.25 3.81 -17.74
C ILE A 227 -25.34 4.60 -19.04
N GLN A 228 -25.48 5.92 -18.94
CA GLN A 228 -25.42 6.82 -20.09
C GLN A 228 -23.99 7.31 -20.25
N ALA A 229 -23.27 6.71 -21.21
CA ALA A 229 -21.96 7.19 -21.63
C ALA A 229 -22.11 8.56 -22.31
N SER A 230 -21.21 9.49 -21.98
CA SER A 230 -21.01 10.71 -22.77
C SER A 230 -20.47 10.37 -24.16
N ALA A 231 -20.62 11.29 -25.12
CA ALA A 231 -20.11 11.09 -26.48
C ALA A 231 -18.60 10.76 -26.51
N ALA A 232 -17.81 11.41 -25.64
CA ALA A 232 -16.38 11.16 -25.54
C ALA A 232 -16.07 9.78 -24.91
N GLU A 233 -16.87 9.31 -23.95
CA GLU A 233 -16.71 7.95 -23.41
C GLU A 233 -17.05 6.89 -24.47
N SER A 234 -18.14 7.07 -25.21
CA SER A 234 -18.52 6.17 -26.30
C SER A 234 -17.48 6.11 -27.41
N GLU A 235 -16.95 7.25 -27.84
CA GLU A 235 -15.89 7.30 -28.87
C GLU A 235 -14.64 6.54 -28.45
N ARG A 236 -14.21 6.68 -27.18
CA ARG A 236 -13.03 5.97 -26.64
C ARG A 236 -13.24 4.48 -26.44
N MET A 237 -14.46 4.05 -26.17
CA MET A 237 -14.80 2.62 -26.07
C MET A 237 -14.92 1.97 -27.46
N ALA A 238 -15.30 2.74 -28.48
CA ALA A 238 -15.46 2.25 -29.85
C ALA A 238 -14.15 2.16 -30.64
N ARG A 239 -13.09 2.84 -30.18
CA ARG A 239 -11.80 2.80 -30.87
C ARG A 239 -11.15 1.42 -30.67
N PRO A 240 -10.85 0.68 -31.76
CA PRO A 240 -10.09 -0.55 -31.64
C PRO A 240 -8.63 -0.25 -31.24
N PRO A 241 -7.99 -1.12 -30.44
CA PRO A 241 -6.61 -0.92 -29.98
C PRO A 241 -5.58 -0.98 -31.14
N THR A 242 -5.88 -1.74 -32.20
CA THR A 242 -5.04 -1.86 -33.39
C THR A 242 -5.87 -2.34 -34.58
N GLU A 243 -5.42 -2.05 -35.80
CA GLU A 243 -5.97 -2.63 -37.04
C GLU A 243 -5.24 -3.95 -37.43
N ASN A 244 -4.14 -4.30 -36.75
CA ASN A 244 -3.31 -5.45 -37.05
C ASN A 244 -3.56 -6.60 -36.05
N LEU A 245 -4.26 -7.64 -36.49
CA LEU A 245 -4.60 -8.80 -35.66
C LEU A 245 -3.38 -9.60 -35.20
N GLU A 246 -2.29 -9.62 -35.98
CA GLU A 246 -1.05 -10.30 -35.59
C GLU A 246 -0.33 -9.52 -34.48
N ALA A 247 -0.32 -8.18 -34.58
CA ALA A 247 0.17 -7.33 -33.50
C ALA A 247 -0.65 -7.51 -32.22
N TYR A 248 -1.98 -7.59 -32.34
CA TYR A 248 -2.90 -7.86 -31.24
C TYR A 248 -2.64 -9.21 -30.57
N ASP A 249 -2.45 -10.28 -31.34
CA ASP A 249 -2.16 -11.63 -30.81
C ASP A 249 -0.84 -11.63 -30.01
N TYR A 250 0.22 -10.98 -30.53
CA TYR A 250 1.47 -10.80 -29.78
C TYR A 250 1.30 -9.97 -28.51
N TYR A 251 0.51 -8.89 -28.56
CA TYR A 251 0.19 -8.07 -27.39
C TYR A 251 -0.50 -8.88 -26.29
N LEU A 252 -1.50 -9.70 -26.61
CA LEU A 252 -2.19 -10.54 -25.62
C LEU A 252 -1.26 -11.59 -24.99
N GLN A 253 -0.35 -12.17 -25.78
CA GLN A 253 0.69 -13.06 -25.26
C GLN A 253 1.66 -12.32 -24.34
N ALA A 254 2.08 -11.10 -24.72
CA ALA A 254 2.96 -10.25 -23.92
C ALA A 254 2.32 -9.89 -22.57
N GLU A 255 1.05 -9.51 -22.59
CA GLU A 255 0.26 -9.22 -21.40
C GLU A 255 0.22 -10.43 -20.45
N THR A 256 0.04 -11.64 -20.97
CA THR A 256 0.08 -12.86 -20.15
C THR A 256 1.48 -13.13 -19.59
N ALA A 257 2.52 -13.01 -20.42
CA ALA A 257 3.91 -13.21 -20.01
C ALA A 257 4.37 -12.19 -18.95
N SER A 258 3.90 -10.94 -19.04
CA SER A 258 4.25 -9.84 -18.13
C SER A 258 3.79 -10.09 -16.68
N ARG A 259 2.78 -10.95 -16.51
CA ARG A 259 2.21 -11.33 -15.21
C ARG A 259 2.95 -12.48 -14.55
N SER A 260 3.88 -13.10 -15.25
CA SER A 260 4.73 -14.13 -14.67
C SER A 260 5.58 -13.54 -13.56
N VAL A 261 5.54 -14.17 -12.39
CA VAL A 261 6.45 -13.86 -11.27
C VAL A 261 7.91 -14.23 -11.60
N LEU A 262 8.16 -14.92 -12.72
CA LEU A 262 9.49 -15.33 -13.16
C LEU A 262 10.10 -14.27 -14.09
N GLN A 263 11.38 -13.97 -13.86
CA GLN A 263 12.13 -13.06 -14.74
C GLN A 263 12.13 -13.47 -16.22
N ALA A 264 12.00 -14.77 -16.53
CA ALA A 264 11.90 -15.25 -17.90
C ALA A 264 10.64 -14.73 -18.61
N GLY A 265 9.49 -14.70 -17.92
CA GLY A 265 8.24 -14.18 -18.50
C GLY A 265 8.28 -12.67 -18.73
N LEU A 266 8.95 -11.91 -17.85
CA LEU A 266 9.17 -10.48 -18.07
C LEU A 266 10.05 -10.20 -19.30
N ARG A 267 11.13 -10.99 -19.52
CA ARG A 267 11.96 -10.88 -20.74
C ARG A 267 11.17 -11.23 -21.99
N GLU A 268 10.36 -12.29 -21.92
CA GLU A 268 9.48 -12.70 -22.99
C GLU A 268 8.45 -11.62 -23.32
N ALA A 269 7.81 -11.02 -22.31
CA ALA A 269 6.84 -9.95 -22.48
C ALA A 269 7.44 -8.75 -23.24
N LEU A 270 8.60 -8.25 -22.83
CA LEU A 270 9.28 -7.15 -23.53
C LEU A 270 9.57 -7.49 -25.00
N ALA A 271 10.00 -8.72 -25.30
CA ALA A 271 10.24 -9.15 -26.67
C ALA A 271 8.95 -9.30 -27.49
N LEU A 272 7.84 -9.68 -26.87
CA LEU A 272 6.53 -9.78 -27.52
C LEU A 272 5.91 -8.40 -27.78
N TYR A 273 6.02 -7.46 -26.83
CA TYR A 273 5.61 -6.06 -27.07
C TYR A 273 6.40 -5.45 -28.24
N GLU A 274 7.73 -5.67 -28.31
CA GLU A 274 8.54 -5.18 -29.44
C GLU A 274 8.08 -5.73 -30.79
N LYS A 275 7.60 -6.99 -30.85
CA LYS A 275 7.02 -7.55 -32.07
C LYS A 275 5.70 -6.86 -32.43
N ALA A 276 4.81 -6.67 -31.45
CA ALA A 276 3.53 -5.99 -31.66
C ALA A 276 3.73 -4.57 -32.19
N GLU A 277 4.61 -3.79 -31.54
CA GLU A 277 4.97 -2.42 -31.95
C GLU A 277 5.65 -2.36 -33.33
N GLY A 278 6.44 -3.38 -33.68
CA GLY A 278 7.09 -3.48 -34.99
C GLY A 278 6.09 -3.79 -36.13
N LEU A 279 5.02 -4.52 -35.82
CA LEU A 279 3.94 -4.85 -36.75
C LEU A 279 2.91 -3.71 -36.87
N ASP A 280 2.72 -2.94 -35.80
CA ASP A 280 1.87 -1.75 -35.79
C ASP A 280 2.45 -0.62 -34.92
N SER A 281 3.06 0.36 -35.58
CA SER A 281 3.65 1.55 -34.94
C SER A 281 2.62 2.56 -34.39
N ALA A 282 1.33 2.32 -34.61
CA ALA A 282 0.21 3.11 -34.09
C ALA A 282 -0.51 2.43 -32.90
N PHE A 283 -0.07 1.24 -32.47
CA PHE A 283 -0.68 0.49 -31.38
C PHE A 283 -0.30 1.06 -30.00
N ALA A 284 -1.02 2.07 -29.54
CA ALA A 284 -0.68 2.86 -28.36
C ALA A 284 -0.64 2.04 -27.05
N GLU A 285 -1.55 1.10 -26.86
CA GLU A 285 -1.61 0.25 -25.67
C GLU A 285 -0.42 -0.69 -25.57
N ALA A 286 0.13 -1.17 -26.69
CA ALA A 286 1.36 -1.99 -26.67
C ALA A 286 2.55 -1.19 -26.13
N PHE A 287 2.71 0.07 -26.56
CA PHE A 287 3.73 0.96 -26.01
C PHE A 287 3.49 1.28 -24.53
N ALA A 288 2.22 1.50 -24.13
CA ALA A 288 1.87 1.76 -22.73
C ALA A 288 2.17 0.55 -21.82
N ALA A 289 1.85 -0.66 -22.29
CA ALA A 289 2.10 -1.90 -21.59
C ALA A 289 3.61 -2.20 -21.44
N ASP A 290 4.41 -2.01 -22.51
CA ASP A 290 5.87 -2.09 -22.43
C ASP A 290 6.43 -1.12 -21.38
N ALA A 291 5.97 0.13 -21.40
CA ALA A 291 6.37 1.14 -20.41
C ALA A 291 6.03 0.69 -18.98
N ARG A 292 4.83 0.15 -18.75
CA ARG A 292 4.38 -0.37 -17.45
C ARG A 292 5.27 -1.51 -16.96
N THR A 293 5.50 -2.52 -17.81
CA THR A 293 6.36 -3.67 -17.48
C THR A 293 7.80 -3.23 -17.23
N THR A 294 8.30 -2.28 -18.00
CA THR A 294 9.64 -1.71 -17.82
C THR A 294 9.75 -0.96 -16.48
N VAL A 295 8.73 -0.17 -16.10
CA VAL A 295 8.70 0.48 -14.77
C VAL A 295 8.65 -0.54 -13.65
N TYR A 296 7.89 -1.61 -13.78
CA TYR A 296 7.86 -2.70 -12.81
C TYR A 296 9.26 -3.31 -12.62
N ILE A 297 9.92 -3.69 -13.71
CA ILE A 297 11.29 -4.23 -13.71
C ILE A 297 12.26 -3.27 -13.02
N TRP A 298 12.15 -1.97 -13.34
CA TRP A 298 13.02 -0.94 -12.77
C TRP A 298 12.78 -0.76 -11.26
N ARG A 299 11.52 -0.68 -10.80
CA ARG A 299 11.18 -0.49 -9.38
C ARG A 299 11.57 -1.68 -8.51
N GLU A 300 11.43 -2.90 -9.04
CA GLU A 300 11.85 -4.13 -8.36
C GLU A 300 13.38 -4.38 -8.45
N ALA A 301 14.12 -3.45 -9.07
CA ALA A 301 15.57 -3.55 -9.25
C ALA A 301 16.03 -4.84 -9.94
N LEU A 302 15.25 -5.37 -10.90
CA LEU A 302 15.56 -6.57 -11.68
C LEU A 302 16.60 -6.27 -12.77
N ASN A 303 17.78 -5.83 -12.34
CA ASN A 303 18.86 -5.35 -13.21
C ASN A 303 19.42 -6.44 -14.15
N ASP A 304 19.20 -7.72 -13.85
CA ASP A 304 19.54 -8.84 -14.75
C ASP A 304 18.68 -8.88 -16.03
N ILE A 305 17.54 -8.20 -16.03
CA ILE A 305 16.67 -8.06 -17.21
C ILE A 305 17.08 -6.80 -18.00
N ILE A 306 16.97 -5.64 -17.36
CA ILE A 306 17.42 -4.37 -17.92
C ILE A 306 18.00 -3.53 -16.78
N GLN A 307 19.19 -2.96 -17.02
CA GLN A 307 19.83 -2.08 -16.05
C GLN A 307 18.98 -0.84 -15.82
N SER A 308 19.05 -0.27 -14.62
CA SER A 308 18.13 0.78 -14.18
C SER A 308 18.08 2.03 -15.08
N ALA A 309 19.22 2.55 -15.54
CA ALA A 309 19.24 3.73 -16.41
C ALA A 309 18.62 3.48 -17.80
N PRO A 310 18.99 2.40 -18.53
CA PRO A 310 18.28 1.99 -19.75
C PRO A 310 16.78 1.74 -19.54
N ALA A 311 16.38 1.15 -18.40
CA ALA A 311 14.99 0.89 -18.09
C ALA A 311 14.18 2.19 -17.96
N GLN A 312 14.69 3.18 -17.23
CA GLN A 312 14.05 4.49 -17.15
C GLN A 312 13.94 5.16 -18.53
N LYS A 313 15.01 5.13 -19.33
CA LYS A 313 14.96 5.71 -20.68
C LYS A 313 13.87 5.04 -21.52
N ARG A 314 13.86 3.70 -21.57
CA ARG A 314 12.85 2.94 -22.30
C ARG A 314 11.44 3.27 -21.82
N ALA A 315 11.18 3.24 -20.50
CA ALA A 315 9.87 3.54 -19.95
C ALA A 315 9.38 4.95 -20.35
N TYR A 316 10.28 5.95 -20.37
CA TYR A 316 9.92 7.31 -20.76
C TYR A 316 9.59 7.41 -22.25
N GLU A 317 10.42 6.80 -23.10
CA GLU A 317 10.22 6.78 -24.56
C GLU A 317 8.91 6.09 -24.93
N LYS A 318 8.64 4.92 -24.32
CA LYS A 318 7.44 4.13 -24.55
C LYS A 318 6.17 4.83 -24.07
N ALA A 319 6.17 5.35 -22.83
CA ALA A 319 5.03 6.11 -22.30
C ALA A 319 4.76 7.39 -23.12
N SER A 320 5.81 8.09 -23.55
CA SER A 320 5.66 9.29 -24.39
C SER A 320 5.09 8.93 -25.75
N ARG A 321 5.57 7.85 -26.37
CA ARG A 321 5.05 7.37 -27.66
C ARG A 321 3.58 6.98 -27.58
N ALA A 322 3.17 6.29 -26.52
CA ALA A 322 1.76 5.96 -26.29
C ALA A 322 0.89 7.23 -26.24
N LEU A 323 1.35 8.30 -25.57
CA LEU A 323 0.62 9.57 -25.48
C LEU A 323 0.62 10.40 -26.77
N GLU A 324 1.65 10.27 -27.61
CA GLU A 324 1.66 10.88 -28.95
C GLU A 324 0.58 10.27 -29.85
N LEU A 325 0.35 8.96 -29.70
CA LEU A 325 -0.66 8.22 -30.45
C LEU A 325 -2.05 8.46 -29.85
N GLU A 326 -2.16 8.35 -28.53
CA GLU A 326 -3.42 8.42 -27.78
C GLU A 326 -3.27 9.24 -26.49
N PRO A 327 -3.54 10.55 -26.54
CA PRO A 327 -3.40 11.46 -25.39
C PRO A 327 -4.38 11.22 -24.24
N ASP A 328 -5.35 10.34 -24.44
CA ASP A 328 -6.44 9.98 -23.54
C ASP A 328 -6.32 8.56 -22.96
N LEU A 329 -5.14 7.93 -23.07
CA LEU A 329 -4.79 6.75 -22.27
C LEU A 329 -4.39 7.16 -20.85
N SER A 330 -4.96 6.50 -19.82
CA SER A 330 -4.66 6.80 -18.41
C SER A 330 -3.27 6.32 -17.99
N SER A 331 -2.93 5.07 -18.35
CA SER A 331 -1.75 4.37 -17.83
C SER A 331 -0.41 5.05 -18.15
N PRO A 332 -0.17 5.67 -19.32
CA PRO A 332 1.09 6.37 -19.56
C PRO A 332 1.29 7.58 -18.64
N TYR A 333 0.22 8.31 -18.28
CA TYR A 333 0.33 9.40 -17.32
C TYR A 333 0.65 8.90 -15.90
N ALA A 334 0.11 7.75 -15.50
CA ALA A 334 0.43 7.13 -14.21
C ALA A 334 1.91 6.74 -14.15
N ILE A 335 2.42 6.12 -15.23
CA ILE A 335 3.83 5.77 -15.42
C ILE A 335 4.72 7.02 -15.34
N LEU A 336 4.38 8.07 -16.09
CA LEU A 336 5.12 9.32 -16.05
C LEU A 336 5.13 9.93 -14.63
N GLY A 337 4.01 9.90 -13.91
CA GLY A 337 3.95 10.37 -12.52
C GLY A 337 4.97 9.65 -11.62
N ILE A 338 5.01 8.32 -11.69
CA ILE A 338 5.99 7.50 -10.95
C ILE A 338 7.42 7.86 -11.35
N MET A 339 7.72 8.03 -12.64
CA MET A 339 9.07 8.34 -13.10
C MET A 339 9.53 9.76 -12.74
N GLN A 340 8.61 10.71 -12.72
CA GLN A 340 8.88 12.11 -12.41
C GLN A 340 9.19 12.32 -10.93
N VAL A 341 8.54 11.56 -10.03
CA VAL A 341 8.79 11.68 -8.59
C VAL A 341 10.19 11.26 -8.19
N VAL A 342 10.74 10.27 -8.90
CA VAL A 342 12.11 9.77 -8.72
C VAL A 342 13.11 10.88 -9.00
N ASN A 343 12.86 11.67 -10.04
CA ASN A 343 13.64 12.85 -10.41
C ASN A 343 13.29 14.09 -9.57
N ARG A 344 12.54 13.92 -8.48
CA ARG A 344 12.06 14.99 -7.58
C ARG A 344 11.26 16.08 -8.30
N ARG A 345 10.68 15.78 -9.46
CA ARG A 345 9.77 16.66 -10.19
C ARG A 345 8.35 16.48 -9.68
N TYR A 346 8.15 16.80 -8.41
CA TYR A 346 6.95 16.49 -7.67
C TYR A 346 5.67 17.08 -8.29
N GLU A 347 5.73 18.32 -8.78
CA GLU A 347 4.49 18.98 -9.23
C GLU A 347 4.06 18.46 -10.60
N ASP A 348 5.01 18.17 -11.47
CA ASP A 348 4.76 17.42 -12.70
C ASP A 348 4.18 16.05 -12.37
N ALA A 349 4.78 15.33 -11.41
CA ALA A 349 4.36 13.99 -11.01
C ALA A 349 2.90 13.99 -10.54
N ILE A 350 2.54 14.94 -9.69
CA ILE A 350 1.16 15.11 -9.20
C ILE A 350 0.22 15.44 -10.36
N ALA A 351 0.63 16.34 -11.28
CA ALA A 351 -0.20 16.70 -12.43
C ALA A 351 -0.44 15.50 -13.35
N SER A 352 0.60 14.74 -13.69
CA SER A 352 0.52 13.50 -14.46
C SER A 352 -0.37 12.46 -13.77
N ALA A 353 -0.15 12.15 -12.49
CA ALA A 353 -0.96 11.16 -11.79
C ALA A 353 -2.43 11.59 -11.64
N LYS A 354 -2.72 12.88 -11.39
CA LYS A 354 -4.09 13.41 -11.40
C LYS A 354 -4.73 13.33 -12.78
N LYS A 355 -3.96 13.56 -13.85
CA LYS A 355 -4.44 13.42 -15.23
C LYS A 355 -4.82 11.97 -15.53
N ALA A 356 -4.00 11.01 -15.13
CA ALA A 356 -4.31 9.58 -15.24
C ALA A 356 -5.67 9.24 -14.62
N VAL A 357 -5.87 9.62 -13.35
CA VAL A 357 -7.13 9.39 -12.62
C VAL A 357 -8.31 10.16 -13.23
N SER A 358 -8.10 11.35 -13.81
CA SER A 358 -9.17 12.09 -14.48
C SER A 358 -9.64 11.44 -15.79
N ILE A 359 -8.76 10.69 -16.44
CA ILE A 359 -9.05 9.94 -17.66
C ILE A 359 -9.73 8.61 -17.32
N GLY A 360 -9.13 7.85 -16.41
CA GLY A 360 -9.61 6.55 -15.94
C GLY A 360 -9.89 6.57 -14.44
N PRO A 361 -11.03 7.12 -13.98
CA PRO A 361 -11.34 7.18 -12.56
C PRO A 361 -11.50 5.79 -11.92
N GLY A 362 -11.87 4.78 -12.72
CA GLY A 362 -11.97 3.36 -12.35
C GLY A 362 -10.67 2.56 -12.52
N ASP A 363 -9.57 3.19 -12.95
CA ASP A 363 -8.27 2.55 -13.11
C ASP A 363 -7.56 2.45 -11.74
N ALA A 364 -7.54 1.23 -11.18
CA ALA A 364 -6.93 0.97 -9.88
C ALA A 364 -5.41 1.21 -9.89
N GLU A 365 -4.72 0.97 -11.00
CA GLU A 365 -3.27 1.22 -11.12
C GLU A 365 -2.99 2.73 -11.15
N ALA A 366 -3.80 3.51 -11.86
CA ALA A 366 -3.69 4.97 -11.84
C ALA A 366 -3.93 5.56 -10.43
N GLN A 367 -4.90 5.03 -9.69
CA GLN A 367 -5.15 5.42 -8.30
C GLN A 367 -3.98 5.06 -7.37
N ALA A 368 -3.41 3.85 -7.52
CA ALA A 368 -2.23 3.45 -6.75
C ALA A 368 -1.01 4.33 -7.07
N ALA A 369 -0.79 4.67 -8.35
CA ALA A 369 0.26 5.58 -8.78
C ALA A 369 0.06 6.99 -8.19
N LEU A 370 -1.17 7.52 -8.18
CA LEU A 370 -1.49 8.78 -7.51
C LEU A 370 -1.18 8.73 -6.02
N GLY A 371 -1.54 7.63 -5.34
CA GLY A 371 -1.20 7.39 -3.94
C GLY A 371 0.29 7.46 -3.67
N TYR A 372 1.08 6.72 -4.45
CA TYR A 372 2.54 6.71 -4.36
C TYR A 372 3.17 8.08 -4.63
N VAL A 373 2.73 8.77 -5.69
CA VAL A 373 3.24 10.11 -6.04
C VAL A 373 2.94 11.12 -4.94
N GLN A 374 1.71 11.13 -4.42
CA GLN A 374 1.31 12.03 -3.34
C GLN A 374 2.09 11.76 -2.05
N LEU A 375 2.33 10.49 -1.73
CA LEU A 375 3.17 10.09 -0.61
C LEU A 375 4.57 10.68 -0.72
N CYS A 376 5.24 10.45 -1.85
CA CYS A 376 6.58 10.97 -2.09
C CYS A 376 6.63 12.50 -2.12
N ALA A 377 5.51 13.16 -2.45
CA ALA A 377 5.36 14.62 -2.39
C ALA A 377 4.97 15.16 -0.99
N GLY A 378 4.78 14.30 0.01
CA GLY A 378 4.43 14.67 1.38
C GLY A 378 2.94 14.92 1.66
N ASN A 379 2.06 14.55 0.72
CA ASN A 379 0.61 14.80 0.80
C ASN A 379 -0.12 13.54 1.28
N TYR A 380 0.02 13.22 2.58
CA TYR A 380 -0.41 11.93 3.13
C TYR A 380 -1.93 11.68 3.07
N THR A 381 -2.74 12.73 3.23
CA THR A 381 -4.21 12.60 3.21
C THR A 381 -4.70 12.24 1.82
N GLU A 382 -4.20 12.93 0.79
CA GLU A 382 -4.49 12.64 -0.61
C GLU A 382 -3.94 11.27 -1.01
N ALA A 383 -2.75 10.91 -0.53
CA ALA A 383 -2.16 9.61 -0.76
C ALA A 383 -3.06 8.48 -0.22
N ALA A 384 -3.54 8.61 1.02
CA ALA A 384 -4.42 7.64 1.66
C ALA A 384 -5.75 7.48 0.93
N ALA A 385 -6.39 8.59 0.55
CA ALA A 385 -7.63 8.55 -0.22
C ALA A 385 -7.46 7.83 -1.58
N ALA A 386 -6.34 8.08 -2.27
CA ALA A 386 -6.05 7.44 -3.55
C ALA A 386 -5.81 5.93 -3.40
N VAL A 387 -4.98 5.48 -2.44
CA VAL A 387 -4.74 4.04 -2.24
C VAL A 387 -5.95 3.29 -1.67
N GLU A 388 -6.79 3.96 -0.88
CA GLU A 388 -8.08 3.38 -0.44
C GLU A 388 -9.03 3.19 -1.62
N THR A 389 -9.04 4.13 -2.57
CA THR A 389 -9.78 3.97 -3.81
C THR A 389 -9.20 2.83 -4.66
N ALA A 390 -7.88 2.75 -4.77
CA ALA A 390 -7.21 1.65 -5.49
C ALA A 390 -7.56 0.28 -4.90
N LEU A 391 -7.51 0.12 -3.58
CA LEU A 391 -7.87 -1.13 -2.88
C LEU A 391 -9.37 -1.47 -2.98
N ARG A 392 -10.24 -0.48 -3.18
CA ARG A 392 -11.67 -0.69 -3.42
C ARG A 392 -11.95 -1.17 -4.84
N LEU A 393 -11.23 -0.62 -5.83
CA LEU A 393 -11.33 -1.02 -7.24
C LEU A 393 -10.62 -2.35 -7.50
N ASP A 394 -9.53 -2.62 -6.79
CA ASP A 394 -8.76 -3.85 -6.86
C ASP A 394 -8.38 -4.35 -5.45
N PRO A 395 -9.25 -5.10 -4.76
CA PRO A 395 -8.91 -5.74 -3.49
C PRO A 395 -7.63 -6.59 -3.55
N ASN A 396 -7.31 -7.12 -4.74
CA ASN A 396 -6.14 -7.90 -5.04
C ASN A 396 -5.04 -7.11 -5.81
N LEU A 397 -4.83 -5.82 -5.50
CA LEU A 397 -3.71 -5.02 -6.03
C LEU A 397 -2.41 -5.83 -6.17
N SER A 398 -1.67 -5.55 -7.23
CA SER A 398 -0.34 -6.12 -7.44
C SER A 398 0.56 -5.91 -6.21
N PRO A 399 1.47 -6.85 -5.89
CA PRO A 399 2.27 -6.80 -4.67
C PRO A 399 3.00 -5.46 -4.47
N ILE A 400 3.53 -4.88 -5.56
CA ILE A 400 4.25 -3.60 -5.54
C ILE A 400 3.34 -2.39 -5.26
N ASN A 401 2.10 -2.40 -5.77
CA ASN A 401 1.12 -1.34 -5.50
C ASN A 401 0.53 -1.49 -4.10
N ARG A 402 0.40 -2.73 -3.62
CA ARG A 402 0.02 -3.03 -2.24
C ARG A 402 1.10 -2.59 -1.26
N GLU A 403 2.38 -2.80 -1.57
CA GLU A 403 3.49 -2.27 -0.76
C GLU A 403 3.42 -0.73 -0.67
N ALA A 404 3.20 -0.05 -1.80
CA ALA A 404 3.03 1.40 -1.82
C ALA A 404 1.86 1.87 -0.93
N ALA A 405 0.71 1.16 -0.96
CA ALA A 405 -0.40 1.42 -0.06
C ALA A 405 -0.03 1.21 1.42
N GLY A 406 0.73 0.16 1.73
CA GLY A 406 1.28 -0.09 3.06
C GLY A 406 2.17 1.04 3.57
N LEU A 407 3.07 1.56 2.72
CA LEU A 407 3.91 2.72 3.03
C LEU A 407 3.08 3.98 3.29
N VAL A 408 2.02 4.21 2.50
CA VAL A 408 1.08 5.32 2.71
C VAL A 408 0.45 5.23 4.10
N PHE A 409 -0.12 4.08 4.46
CA PHE A 409 -0.74 3.91 5.78
C PHE A 409 0.27 4.05 6.92
N LEU A 410 1.49 3.53 6.74
CA LEU A 410 2.55 3.60 7.75
C LEU A 410 2.96 5.05 8.04
N LEU A 411 3.19 5.84 6.98
CA LEU A 411 3.61 7.25 7.11
C LEU A 411 2.46 8.16 7.54
N GLN A 412 1.21 7.80 7.22
CA GLN A 412 0.02 8.45 7.80
C GLN A 412 -0.15 8.13 9.30
N GLY A 413 0.52 7.09 9.81
CA GLY A 413 0.44 6.66 11.21
C GLY A 413 -0.63 5.60 11.49
N ASN A 414 -1.29 5.04 10.47
CA ASN A 414 -2.21 3.92 10.60
C ASN A 414 -1.43 2.60 10.54
N VAL A 415 -0.73 2.30 11.63
CA VAL A 415 0.26 1.22 11.71
C VAL A 415 -0.38 -0.16 11.54
N GLU A 416 -1.55 -0.39 12.13
CA GLU A 416 -2.25 -1.68 12.05
C GLU A 416 -2.64 -2.00 10.60
N LYS A 417 -3.25 -1.03 9.89
CA LYS A 417 -3.62 -1.18 8.48
C LYS A 417 -2.39 -1.35 7.59
N ALA A 418 -1.29 -0.66 7.91
CA ALA A 418 -0.03 -0.83 7.21
C ALA A 418 0.51 -2.24 7.35
N ILE A 419 0.53 -2.80 8.57
CA ILE A 419 0.98 -4.17 8.83
C ILE A 419 0.13 -5.17 8.03
N GLU A 420 -1.20 -5.10 8.13
CA GLU A 420 -2.11 -6.00 7.40
C GLU A 420 -1.86 -5.95 5.88
N THR A 421 -1.71 -4.73 5.34
CA THR A 421 -1.48 -4.50 3.91
C THR A 421 -0.13 -5.06 3.46
N LEU A 422 0.92 -4.89 4.28
CA LEU A 422 2.29 -5.32 3.97
C LEU A 422 2.51 -6.82 4.20
N GLU A 423 1.85 -7.43 5.19
CA GLU A 423 1.81 -8.89 5.37
C GLU A 423 1.25 -9.56 4.11
N ARG A 424 0.14 -9.04 3.57
CA ARG A 424 -0.42 -9.54 2.32
C ARG A 424 0.50 -9.32 1.11
N ALA A 425 1.18 -8.17 1.01
CA ALA A 425 2.13 -7.92 -0.08
C ALA A 425 3.31 -8.92 -0.07
N ARG A 426 3.83 -9.24 1.13
CA ARG A 426 4.84 -10.29 1.32
C ARG A 426 4.30 -11.67 0.92
N ASP A 427 3.08 -11.99 1.32
CA ASP A 427 2.51 -13.32 1.08
C ASP A 427 2.16 -13.56 -0.40
N ASP A 428 1.75 -12.51 -1.11
CA ASP A 428 1.51 -12.53 -2.55
C ASP A 428 2.83 -12.65 -3.37
N ALA A 429 3.97 -12.23 -2.80
CA ALA A 429 5.27 -12.25 -3.45
C ALA A 429 6.41 -12.69 -2.50
N PRO A 430 6.41 -13.95 -2.03
CA PRO A 430 7.26 -14.40 -0.92
C PRO A 430 8.76 -14.41 -1.23
N THR A 431 9.13 -14.37 -2.51
CA THR A 431 10.51 -14.34 -3.02
C THR A 431 11.06 -12.91 -3.16
N VAL A 432 10.23 -11.88 -3.03
CA VAL A 432 10.65 -10.48 -3.11
C VAL A 432 11.09 -9.99 -1.74
N GLY A 433 12.40 -9.91 -1.52
CA GLY A 433 12.95 -9.53 -0.22
C GLY A 433 12.68 -8.07 0.18
N ASN A 434 12.46 -7.16 -0.78
CA ASN A 434 12.21 -5.74 -0.53
C ASN A 434 10.97 -5.51 0.36
N PHE A 435 9.88 -6.23 0.08
CA PHE A 435 8.62 -6.10 0.83
C PHE A 435 8.77 -6.46 2.30
N ARG A 436 9.69 -7.37 2.63
CA ARG A 436 9.98 -7.77 4.01
C ARG A 436 10.63 -6.64 4.82
N PHE A 437 11.48 -5.84 4.20
CA PHE A 437 12.09 -4.69 4.87
C PHE A 437 11.03 -3.62 5.19
N THR A 438 10.15 -3.31 4.24
CA THR A 438 9.02 -2.39 4.47
C THR A 438 8.11 -2.89 5.59
N LEU A 439 7.79 -4.19 5.61
CA LEU A 439 7.03 -4.82 6.70
C LEU A 439 7.78 -4.77 8.04
N ALA A 440 9.10 -4.99 8.06
CA ALA A 440 9.90 -4.87 9.27
C ALA A 440 9.83 -3.46 9.87
N ALA A 441 9.85 -2.42 9.03
CA ALA A 441 9.66 -1.05 9.48
C ALA A 441 8.27 -0.84 10.11
N ALA A 442 7.22 -1.41 9.51
CA ALA A 442 5.86 -1.38 10.06
C ALA A 442 5.76 -2.12 11.40
N TYR A 443 6.37 -3.29 11.53
CA TYR A 443 6.42 -4.04 12.79
C TYR A 443 7.13 -3.30 13.91
N VAL A 444 8.26 -2.63 13.65
CA VAL A 444 8.91 -1.78 14.65
C VAL A 444 7.98 -0.66 15.10
N ARG A 445 7.29 0.00 14.17
CA ARG A 445 6.32 1.05 14.49
C ARG A 445 5.11 0.53 15.27
N GLY A 446 4.75 -0.75 15.09
CA GLY A 446 3.72 -1.44 15.86
C GLY A 446 4.21 -2.08 17.16
N GLY A 447 5.47 -1.86 17.56
CA GLY A 447 6.04 -2.46 18.77
C GLY A 447 6.36 -3.95 18.68
N ARG A 448 6.30 -4.54 17.48
CA ARG A 448 6.55 -5.97 17.18
C ARG A 448 8.00 -6.21 16.78
N LEU A 449 8.96 -5.79 17.62
CA LEU A 449 10.39 -5.89 17.30
C LEU A 449 10.90 -7.32 16.98
N PRO A 450 10.46 -8.39 17.66
CA PRO A 450 10.85 -9.76 17.29
C PRO A 450 10.46 -10.13 15.85
N ASP A 451 9.24 -9.77 15.44
CA ASP A 451 8.73 -10.02 14.09
C ASP A 451 9.51 -9.20 13.06
N ALA A 452 9.83 -7.93 13.39
CA ALA A 452 10.66 -7.09 12.53
C ALA A 452 12.04 -7.70 12.27
N LYS A 453 12.71 -8.22 13.31
CA LYS A 453 14.02 -8.88 13.17
C LYS A 453 13.94 -10.15 12.31
N ALA A 454 12.86 -10.91 12.44
CA ALA A 454 12.62 -12.09 11.62
C ALA A 454 12.47 -11.71 10.13
N GLU A 455 11.74 -10.63 9.84
CA GLU A 455 11.60 -10.14 8.46
C GLU A 455 12.89 -9.59 7.88
N ILE A 456 13.73 -8.88 8.66
CA ILE A 456 15.06 -8.47 8.20
C ILE A 456 15.91 -9.69 7.84
N ALA A 457 15.95 -10.72 8.70
CA ALA A 457 16.72 -11.93 8.45
C ALA A 457 16.24 -12.67 7.19
N ALA A 458 14.93 -12.82 7.02
CA ALA A 458 14.33 -13.43 5.83
C ALA A 458 14.57 -12.60 4.57
N GLY A 459 14.43 -11.27 4.65
CA GLY A 459 14.70 -10.34 3.57
C GLY A 459 16.15 -10.42 3.08
N LEU A 460 17.11 -10.33 4.00
CA LEU A 460 18.55 -10.42 3.68
C LEU A 460 18.92 -11.75 3.01
N HIS A 461 18.29 -12.87 3.41
CA HIS A 461 18.50 -14.17 2.76
C HIS A 461 18.03 -14.17 1.29
N LEU A 462 16.96 -13.43 0.97
CA LEU A 462 16.41 -13.37 -0.40
C LEU A 462 17.17 -12.41 -1.31
N VAL A 463 17.77 -11.34 -0.76
CA VAL A 463 18.44 -10.29 -1.56
C VAL A 463 19.96 -10.41 -1.62
N ALA A 464 20.55 -11.46 -1.04
CA ALA A 464 21.99 -11.61 -0.83
C ALA A 464 22.82 -11.33 -2.12
N GLY A 465 23.28 -10.07 -2.25
CA GLY A 465 24.13 -9.59 -3.35
C GLY A 465 23.42 -9.04 -4.60
N SER A 466 22.09 -9.09 -4.72
CA SER A 466 21.36 -8.74 -5.96
C SER A 466 20.62 -7.40 -5.94
N SER A 467 20.30 -6.86 -4.76
CA SER A 467 19.51 -5.63 -4.62
C SER A 467 20.26 -4.53 -3.87
N TYR A 468 20.10 -3.26 -4.22
CA TYR A 468 20.71 -2.13 -3.52
C TYR A 468 20.10 -1.83 -2.15
N VAL A 469 19.07 -2.56 -1.70
CA VAL A 469 18.33 -2.26 -0.46
C VAL A 469 18.61 -3.22 0.71
N ASP A 470 19.70 -3.99 0.66
CA ASP A 470 20.14 -4.90 1.73
C ASP A 470 20.93 -4.20 2.86
N SER A 471 20.97 -2.87 2.86
CA SER A 471 21.65 -2.04 3.86
C SER A 471 20.91 -0.71 4.09
N LEU A 472 21.14 -0.07 5.24
CA LEU A 472 20.56 1.24 5.55
C LEU A 472 21.02 2.31 4.56
N ALA A 473 22.30 2.32 4.18
CA ALA A 473 22.83 3.24 3.17
C ALA A 473 22.10 3.05 1.82
N GLY A 474 21.90 1.79 1.43
CA GLY A 474 21.12 1.41 0.27
C GLY A 474 19.69 1.96 0.27
N TRP A 475 18.97 1.75 1.38
CA TRP A 475 17.62 2.30 1.60
C TRP A 475 17.58 3.81 1.49
N GLN A 476 18.55 4.50 2.10
CA GLN A 476 18.65 5.95 2.04
C GLN A 476 18.79 6.47 0.60
N MET A 477 19.61 5.82 -0.21
CA MET A 477 19.82 6.21 -1.61
C MET A 477 18.58 5.93 -2.48
N THR A 478 18.03 4.72 -2.42
CA THR A 478 16.91 4.32 -3.29
C THR A 478 15.63 5.09 -2.98
N HIS A 479 15.45 5.50 -1.72
CA HIS A 479 14.29 6.27 -1.26
C HIS A 479 14.59 7.76 -1.07
N ALA A 480 15.74 8.28 -1.54
CA ALA A 480 16.07 9.71 -1.47
C ALA A 480 15.12 10.63 -2.26
N HIS A 481 14.15 10.06 -2.99
CA HIS A 481 13.16 10.79 -3.75
C HIS A 481 11.99 11.34 -2.90
N PHE A 482 11.83 10.93 -1.63
CA PHE A 482 10.88 11.57 -0.71
C PHE A 482 11.14 13.08 -0.61
N ARG A 483 10.08 13.89 -0.72
CA ARG A 483 10.17 15.34 -0.57
C ARG A 483 10.55 15.73 0.86
N ASN A 484 9.91 15.09 1.84
CA ASN A 484 10.17 15.30 3.25
C ASN A 484 11.24 14.32 3.76
N PRO A 485 12.43 14.79 4.16
CA PRO A 485 13.48 13.92 4.70
C PRO A 485 13.08 13.16 5.97
N GLN A 486 12.09 13.67 6.73
CA GLN A 486 11.60 13.00 7.94
C GLN A 486 10.90 11.67 7.63
N ASP A 487 10.23 11.56 6.47
CA ASP A 487 9.53 10.33 6.06
C ASP A 487 10.54 9.19 5.89
N LEU A 488 11.62 9.47 5.17
CA LEU A 488 12.71 8.53 4.99
C LEU A 488 13.40 8.21 6.34
N ALA A 489 13.61 9.21 7.19
CA ALA A 489 14.22 9.01 8.50
C ALA A 489 13.39 8.07 9.39
N ILE A 490 12.07 8.17 9.34
CA ILE A 490 11.16 7.26 10.06
C ILE A 490 11.41 5.80 9.64
N LEU A 491 11.46 5.54 8.34
CA LEU A 491 11.66 4.19 7.79
C LEU A 491 13.06 3.66 8.13
N VAL A 492 14.11 4.46 7.87
CA VAL A 492 15.51 4.07 8.12
C VAL A 492 15.77 3.82 9.62
N ASN A 493 15.19 4.64 10.50
CA ASN A 493 15.32 4.43 11.95
C ASN A 493 14.60 3.16 12.41
N ALA A 494 13.47 2.81 11.81
CA ALA A 494 12.76 1.57 12.11
C ALA A 494 13.58 0.35 11.63
N LEU A 495 14.12 0.40 10.41
CA LEU A 495 14.99 -0.65 9.86
C LEU A 495 16.27 -0.84 10.70
N ARG A 496 16.87 0.25 11.18
CA ARG A 496 18.03 0.20 12.08
C ARG A 496 17.69 -0.53 13.39
N GLN A 497 16.54 -0.23 13.98
CA GLN A 497 16.06 -0.93 15.18
C GLN A 497 15.80 -2.42 14.92
N ALA A 498 15.26 -2.74 13.74
CA ALA A 498 15.04 -4.11 13.28
C ALA A 498 16.34 -4.87 12.96
N GLY A 499 17.50 -4.20 12.95
CA GLY A 499 18.82 -4.81 12.77
C GLY A 499 19.30 -4.88 11.32
N LEU A 500 18.75 -4.06 10.41
CA LEU A 500 19.32 -3.93 9.06
C LEU A 500 20.72 -3.29 9.17
N PRO A 501 21.76 -3.87 8.54
CA PRO A 501 23.13 -3.38 8.66
C PRO A 501 23.31 -2.02 7.96
N GLN A 502 24.26 -1.22 8.44
CA GLN A 502 24.57 0.08 7.82
C GLN A 502 25.13 -0.08 6.41
N TRP A 503 26.04 -1.04 6.23
CA TRP A 503 26.73 -1.35 4.98
C TRP A 503 26.44 -2.78 4.52
N ARG A 504 26.67 -3.02 3.23
CA ARG A 504 26.49 -4.34 2.62
C ARG A 504 27.52 -5.36 3.12
N TYR A 505 27.24 -6.63 2.85
CA TYR A 505 28.16 -7.75 3.09
C TYR A 505 28.60 -7.94 4.54
N GLY A 506 27.82 -7.41 5.51
CA GLY A 506 28.16 -7.47 6.93
C GLY A 506 29.35 -6.59 7.33
N PHE A 507 29.74 -5.65 6.46
CA PHE A 507 30.84 -4.74 6.75
C PHE A 507 30.51 -3.84 7.95
N THR A 508 31.32 -3.96 9.00
CA THR A 508 31.19 -3.24 10.27
C THR A 508 32.52 -2.56 10.59
N PRO A 509 32.72 -1.31 10.13
CA PRO A 509 33.97 -0.58 10.35
C PRO A 509 34.09 -0.09 11.79
N ASP A 510 35.32 0.17 12.23
CA ASP A 510 35.56 1.01 13.41
C ASP A 510 35.44 2.49 12.99
N GLU A 511 34.46 3.18 13.55
CA GLU A 511 34.19 4.60 13.26
C GLU A 511 35.39 5.51 13.64
N HIS A 512 36.25 5.07 14.57
CA HIS A 512 37.47 5.83 14.93
C HIS A 512 38.52 5.82 13.81
N ASP A 513 38.45 4.86 12.90
CA ASP A 513 39.36 4.72 11.76
C ASP A 513 38.86 5.49 10.51
N GLN A 514 37.71 6.17 10.58
CA GLN A 514 37.22 6.97 9.47
C GLN A 514 38.16 8.15 9.17
N LEU A 515 38.59 8.24 7.92
CA LEU A 515 39.43 9.33 7.42
C LEU A 515 38.63 10.63 7.25
N LYS A 516 39.33 11.76 7.40
CA LYS A 516 38.77 13.09 7.12
C LYS A 516 38.89 13.44 5.64
N GLY A 517 38.00 14.31 5.14
CA GLY A 517 37.92 14.63 3.71
C GLY A 517 39.24 15.06 3.06
N ALA A 518 40.04 15.89 3.74
CA ALA A 518 41.36 16.30 3.25
C ALA A 518 42.34 15.12 3.13
N GLU A 519 42.29 14.17 4.07
CA GLU A 519 43.10 12.96 4.04
C GLU A 519 42.65 12.04 2.89
N ILE A 520 41.33 11.87 2.71
CA ILE A 520 40.76 11.12 1.59
C ILE A 520 41.24 11.71 0.25
N ALA A 521 41.11 13.02 0.07
CA ALA A 521 41.49 13.69 -1.18
C ALA A 521 42.97 13.48 -1.51
N SER A 522 43.85 13.65 -0.52
CA SER A 522 45.29 13.41 -0.69
C SER A 522 45.63 11.94 -0.97
N LEU A 523 44.82 11.01 -0.45
CA LEU A 523 45.04 9.58 -0.59
C LEU A 523 44.63 9.06 -1.96
N VAL A 524 43.52 9.56 -2.51
CA VAL A 524 42.86 8.92 -3.66
C VAL A 524 42.95 9.72 -4.96
N ILE A 525 42.91 11.05 -4.91
CA ILE A 525 42.86 11.88 -6.13
C ILE A 525 44.23 11.84 -6.82
N GLY A 526 44.23 11.53 -8.12
CA GLY A 526 45.45 11.39 -8.92
C GLY A 526 46.21 10.07 -8.71
N HIS A 527 45.64 9.12 -7.97
CA HIS A 527 46.30 7.85 -7.65
C HIS A 527 45.54 6.63 -8.19
N THR A 528 46.21 5.47 -8.20
CA THR A 528 45.58 4.19 -8.49
C THR A 528 45.37 3.41 -7.20
N LEU A 529 44.13 2.99 -6.96
CA LEU A 529 43.77 2.13 -5.82
C LEU A 529 43.71 0.68 -6.32
N GLN A 530 44.44 -0.22 -5.67
CA GLN A 530 44.45 -1.64 -5.99
C GLN A 530 44.03 -2.45 -4.78
N GLY A 531 43.13 -3.42 -4.99
CA GLY A 531 42.75 -4.34 -3.92
C GLY A 531 41.64 -5.30 -4.31
N GLN A 532 40.68 -5.48 -3.41
CA GLN A 532 39.64 -6.51 -3.50
C GLN A 532 38.25 -5.96 -3.15
N ILE A 533 37.23 -6.44 -3.84
CA ILE A 533 35.83 -6.02 -3.65
C ILE A 533 34.99 -7.17 -3.09
N GLU A 534 34.08 -6.84 -2.16
CA GLU A 534 33.04 -7.77 -1.69
C GLU A 534 31.84 -7.84 -2.65
N PRO A 535 31.14 -8.99 -2.76
CA PRO A 535 31.42 -10.24 -2.06
C PRO A 535 32.50 -11.07 -2.76
N GLY A 536 33.26 -11.84 -1.99
CA GLY A 536 34.17 -12.86 -2.53
C GLY A 536 35.55 -12.34 -2.94
N LEU A 537 35.90 -11.12 -2.49
CA LEU A 537 37.23 -10.53 -2.54
C LEU A 537 37.92 -10.61 -3.92
N GLN A 538 37.15 -10.36 -4.98
CA GLN A 538 37.68 -10.36 -6.34
C GLN A 538 38.63 -9.18 -6.54
N PRO A 539 39.73 -9.35 -7.31
CA PRO A 539 40.64 -8.25 -7.60
C PRO A 539 39.92 -7.07 -8.28
N ALA A 540 40.18 -5.87 -7.79
CA ALA A 540 39.62 -4.65 -8.31
C ALA A 540 40.63 -3.50 -8.33
N PHE A 541 40.46 -2.60 -9.28
CA PHE A 541 41.29 -1.41 -9.46
C PHE A 541 40.39 -0.20 -9.63
N LEU A 542 40.72 0.91 -8.97
CA LEU A 542 40.12 2.21 -9.20
C LEU A 542 41.22 3.20 -9.56
N GLN A 543 41.31 3.57 -10.83
CA GLN A 543 42.28 4.55 -11.30
C GLN A 543 41.62 5.92 -11.34
N ILE A 544 42.16 6.90 -10.60
CA ILE A 544 41.57 8.23 -10.45
C ILE A 544 42.54 9.29 -10.99
N GLY A 545 42.13 10.03 -12.00
CA GLY A 545 42.88 11.17 -12.53
C GLY A 545 42.90 12.36 -11.56
N SER A 546 43.84 13.29 -11.76
CA SER A 546 43.86 14.55 -11.00
C SER A 546 42.66 15.45 -11.31
N ASP A 547 41.97 15.22 -12.44
CA ASP A 547 40.72 15.85 -12.82
C ASP A 547 39.47 15.14 -12.25
N GLY A 548 39.66 14.10 -11.42
CA GLY A 548 38.59 13.30 -10.83
C GLY A 548 37.97 12.28 -11.77
N LYS A 549 38.34 12.23 -13.06
CA LYS A 549 37.86 11.16 -13.94
C LYS A 549 38.46 9.84 -13.50
N ALA A 550 37.61 8.82 -13.40
CA ALA A 550 38.03 7.53 -12.89
C ALA A 550 37.53 6.37 -13.73
N ALA A 551 38.26 5.26 -13.63
CA ALA A 551 37.87 3.98 -14.20
C ALA A 551 37.94 2.91 -13.11
N PHE A 552 36.78 2.34 -12.77
CA PHE A 552 36.67 1.18 -11.89
C PHE A 552 36.68 -0.11 -12.68
N ARG A 553 37.52 -1.06 -12.30
CA ARG A 553 37.73 -2.34 -13.00
C ARG A 553 37.67 -3.51 -12.03
N THR A 554 36.89 -4.51 -12.37
CA THR A 554 36.94 -5.86 -11.79
C THR A 554 37.19 -6.88 -12.90
N THR A 555 37.24 -8.16 -12.56
CA THR A 555 37.33 -9.26 -13.54
C THR A 555 36.16 -9.30 -14.53
N THR A 556 35.00 -8.77 -14.16
CA THR A 556 33.75 -8.87 -14.95
C THR A 556 33.16 -7.53 -15.34
N ARG A 557 33.66 -6.40 -14.80
CA ARG A 557 33.04 -5.08 -14.96
C ARG A 557 34.09 -3.99 -15.18
N LEU A 558 33.79 -3.08 -16.11
CA LEU A 558 34.49 -1.81 -16.30
C LEU A 558 33.46 -0.68 -16.23
N VAL A 559 33.69 0.29 -15.36
CA VAL A 559 32.84 1.48 -15.21
C VAL A 559 33.71 2.72 -15.37
N THR A 560 33.24 3.70 -16.14
CA THR A 560 33.81 5.04 -16.16
C THR A 560 32.96 5.94 -15.27
N GLU A 561 33.60 6.70 -14.40
CA GLU A 561 32.92 7.50 -13.38
C GLU A 561 33.71 8.77 -13.07
N THR A 562 33.10 9.66 -12.30
CA THR A 562 33.79 10.80 -11.69
C THR A 562 33.88 10.57 -10.19
N VAL A 563 35.07 10.80 -9.64
CA VAL A 563 35.38 10.65 -8.22
C VAL A 563 35.75 12.00 -7.64
N TYR A 564 35.15 12.34 -6.51
CA TYR A 564 35.45 13.55 -5.76
C TYR A 564 35.17 13.34 -4.28
N VAL A 565 35.63 14.27 -3.45
CA VAL A 565 35.37 14.27 -2.00
C VAL A 565 34.31 15.31 -1.69
N ASP A 566 33.25 14.91 -0.99
CA ASP A 566 32.21 15.80 -0.47
C ASP A 566 32.13 15.66 1.06
N GLY A 567 32.49 16.72 1.77
CA GLY A 567 32.63 16.68 3.23
C GLY A 567 33.65 15.64 3.70
N GLU A 568 33.18 14.63 4.44
CA GLU A 568 34.00 13.51 4.95
C GLU A 568 33.81 12.21 4.14
N LEU A 569 33.24 12.30 2.94
CA LEU A 569 32.89 11.14 2.11
C LEU A 569 33.61 11.17 0.76
N LEU A 570 34.00 9.99 0.28
CA LEU A 570 34.39 9.76 -1.11
C LEU A 570 33.14 9.48 -1.93
N CYS A 571 32.95 10.21 -3.02
CA CYS A 571 31.78 10.10 -3.88
C CYS A 571 32.18 9.56 -5.25
N GLU A 572 31.45 8.55 -5.72
CA GLU A 572 31.53 8.01 -7.06
C GLU A 572 30.27 8.36 -7.84
N GLN A 573 30.41 8.97 -9.00
CA GLN A 573 29.28 9.37 -9.84
C GLN A 573 29.41 8.74 -11.22
N SER A 574 28.46 7.88 -11.57
CA SER A 574 28.35 7.23 -12.87
C SER A 574 26.91 7.27 -13.39
N GLU A 575 26.73 7.00 -14.67
CA GLU A 575 25.39 6.90 -15.28
C GLU A 575 24.56 5.75 -14.68
N ASN A 576 25.22 4.71 -14.14
CA ASN A 576 24.55 3.53 -13.58
C ASN A 576 23.75 3.83 -12.30
N LEU A 577 24.04 4.95 -11.62
CA LEU A 577 23.28 5.47 -10.48
C LEU A 577 22.57 6.79 -10.84
N PHE A 578 22.14 6.93 -12.10
CA PHE A 578 21.40 8.09 -12.60
C PHE A 578 22.18 9.40 -12.51
N GLY A 579 23.52 9.32 -12.54
CA GLY A 579 24.37 10.47 -12.27
C GLY A 579 24.21 11.01 -10.85
N ARG A 580 23.58 10.28 -9.92
CA ARG A 580 23.66 10.62 -8.50
C ARG A 580 25.00 10.15 -7.95
N PRO A 581 25.63 10.95 -7.08
CA PRO A 581 26.83 10.50 -6.39
C PRO A 581 26.47 9.43 -5.34
N ASP A 582 27.19 8.31 -5.39
CA ASP A 582 27.21 7.27 -4.37
C ASP A 582 28.38 7.56 -3.44
N CYS A 583 28.07 8.20 -2.32
CA CYS A 583 29.06 8.68 -1.37
C CYS A 583 29.21 7.73 -0.19
N GLY A 584 30.45 7.50 0.21
CA GLY A 584 30.80 6.55 1.25
C GLY A 584 32.04 6.98 2.05
N PRO A 585 32.13 6.60 3.33
CA PRO A 585 33.31 6.83 4.14
C PRO A 585 34.49 5.94 3.71
N VAL A 586 35.70 6.42 3.99
CA VAL A 586 36.94 5.65 3.86
C VAL A 586 37.51 5.41 5.25
N TYR A 587 37.84 4.17 5.55
CA TYR A 587 38.38 3.74 6.83
C TYR A 587 39.81 3.24 6.68
N ARG A 588 40.67 3.58 7.65
CA ARG A 588 41.98 2.96 7.78
C ARG A 588 41.84 1.50 8.20
N ARG A 589 42.69 0.61 7.68
CA ARG A 589 42.81 -0.78 8.10
C ARG A 589 44.22 -1.04 8.61
N ASN A 590 44.31 -1.64 9.79
CA ASN A 590 45.55 -2.18 10.32
C ASN A 590 45.63 -3.67 9.98
N ASP A 591 46.08 -4.00 8.76
CA ASP A 591 46.37 -5.38 8.38
C ASP A 591 47.87 -5.69 8.45
N THR A 592 48.21 -6.98 8.41
CA THR A 592 49.59 -7.46 8.57
C THR A 592 50.50 -7.15 7.39
N ALA A 593 49.98 -6.57 6.30
CA ALA A 593 50.71 -6.30 5.05
C ALA A 593 51.03 -4.80 4.83
N GLY A 594 50.48 -3.89 5.63
CA GLY A 594 50.73 -2.45 5.54
C GLY A 594 49.55 -1.61 6.03
N THR A 595 49.53 -0.31 5.69
CA THR A 595 48.38 0.56 5.93
C THR A 595 47.39 0.41 4.76
N GLY A 596 46.42 -0.48 4.92
CA GLY A 596 45.32 -0.66 3.96
C GLY A 596 44.15 0.27 4.25
N TYR A 597 43.17 0.32 3.35
CA TYR A 597 41.96 1.12 3.50
C TYR A 597 40.72 0.34 3.07
N SER A 598 39.56 0.73 3.61
CA SER A 598 38.24 0.26 3.15
C SER A 598 37.41 1.45 2.72
N TYR A 599 36.87 1.42 1.51
CA TYR A 599 35.83 2.32 1.07
C TYR A 599 34.51 1.55 0.97
N ALA A 600 33.46 2.05 1.61
CA ALA A 600 32.14 1.43 1.57
C ALA A 600 31.10 2.45 1.12
N ASN A 601 30.34 2.12 0.10
CA ASN A 601 29.18 2.90 -0.37
C ASN A 601 27.97 1.95 -0.55
N THR A 602 26.91 2.41 -1.23
CA THR A 602 25.69 1.61 -1.38
C THR A 602 25.84 0.43 -2.33
N SER A 603 26.83 0.46 -3.22
CA SER A 603 27.01 -0.54 -4.26
C SER A 603 28.17 -1.51 -3.99
N LYS A 604 29.17 -1.12 -3.20
CA LYS A 604 30.37 -1.93 -2.95
C LYS A 604 31.01 -1.69 -1.58
N VAL A 605 31.78 -2.68 -1.16
CA VAL A 605 32.83 -2.56 -0.14
C VAL A 605 34.14 -2.91 -0.81
N PHE A 606 35.03 -1.93 -0.93
CA PHE A 606 36.32 -2.04 -1.61
C PHE A 606 37.46 -1.89 -0.61
N HIS A 607 38.24 -2.95 -0.45
CA HIS A 607 39.45 -2.96 0.37
C HIS A 607 40.65 -2.71 -0.53
N PHE A 608 41.43 -1.66 -0.27
CA PHE A 608 42.47 -1.22 -1.19
C PHE A 608 43.75 -0.73 -0.51
N MET A 609 44.81 -0.68 -1.30
CA MET A 609 46.03 0.06 -1.05
C MET A 609 46.25 1.05 -2.19
N VAL A 610 46.98 2.13 -1.90
CA VAL A 610 47.36 3.12 -2.91
C VAL A 610 48.64 2.67 -3.59
N VAL A 611 48.62 2.64 -4.92
CA VAL A 611 49.77 2.34 -5.77
C VAL A 611 50.19 3.65 -6.46
N GLN A 612 51.48 3.97 -6.37
CA GLN A 612 52.07 5.13 -7.04
C GLN A 612 52.23 4.92 -8.54
#